data_AF-A0A392SRQ5-F1
#
_entry.id   AF-A0A392SRQ5-F1
#
_cell.length_a   1.000
_cell.length_b   1.000
_cell.length_c   1.000
_cell.angle_alpha   90.00
_cell.angle_beta   90.00
_cell.angle_gamma   90.00
#
_symmetry.space_group_name_H-M   'P 1'
#
loop_
_entity.id
_entity.type
_entity.pdbx_description
1 polymer ?
#
loop_
_entity_poly.entity_id
_entity_poly.type
_entity_poly.pdbx_seq_one_letter_code
_entity_poly.pdbx_strand_id
1 'polypeptide(L)' 'MRLCFGGDKPTLEEYSDSDMARDIDSRKSTSGYMIKFARGVVAWQSRLQ' A
#
# COMPACT_ATOMS: atom_id res chain seq x y z
N MET A 1 9.73 17.80 -13.30
CA MET A 1 8.36 17.27 -13.49
C MET A 1 7.52 17.71 -12.32
N ARG A 2 6.34 18.33 -12.52
CA ARG A 2 5.43 18.75 -11.45
C ARG A 2 4.02 18.23 -11.79
N LEU A 3 3.38 17.56 -10.84
CA LEU A 3 1.99 17.13 -10.96
C LEU A 3 1.10 18.23 -10.38
N CYS A 4 0.23 18.80 -11.21
CA CYS A 4 -0.75 19.80 -10.81
C CYS A 4 -2.15 19.16 -10.87
N PHE A 5 -2.86 19.15 -9.74
CA PHE A 5 -4.22 18.61 -9.65
C PHE A 5 -5.21 19.77 -9.71
N GLY A 6 -6.15 19.72 -10.66
CA GLY A 6 -7.12 20.78 -10.92
C GLY A 6 -8.44 20.62 -10.15
N GLY A 7 -8.39 20.25 -8.88
CA GLY A 7 -9.58 19.96 -8.08
C GLY A 7 -9.33 20.09 -6.57
N ASP A 8 -10.07 19.32 -5.77
CA ASP A 8 -9.94 19.31 -4.31
C ASP A 8 -8.50 19.05 -3.86
N LYS A 9 -8.16 19.53 -2.66
CA LYS A 9 -6.82 19.38 -2.09
C LYS A 9 -6.44 17.88 -2.12
N PRO A 10 -5.34 17.50 -2.78
CA PRO A 10 -5.04 16.10 -2.97
C PRO A 10 -4.71 15.46 -1.63
N THR A 11 -5.42 14.38 -1.30
CA THR A 11 -5.22 13.60 -0.06
C THR A 11 -4.21 12.50 -0.30
N LEU A 12 -3.34 12.28 0.68
CA LEU A 12 -2.46 11.11 0.78
C LEU A 12 -3.16 10.05 1.63
N GLU A 13 -3.34 8.86 1.09
CA GLU A 13 -3.91 7.71 1.79
C GLU A 13 -2.92 6.54 1.75
N GLU A 14 -2.65 5.91 2.88
CA GLU A 14 -1.75 4.76 3.00
C GLU A 14 -2.50 3.57 3.59
N TYR A 15 -2.26 2.40 3.02
CA TYR A 15 -2.83 1.12 3.43
C TYR A 15 -1.68 0.15 3.70
N SER A 16 -1.78 -0.61 4.77
CA SER A 16 -0.86 -1.70 5.07
C SER A 16 -1.64 -2.95 5.45
N ASP A 17 -1.23 -4.08 4.90
CA ASP A 17 -1.78 -5.39 5.23
C ASP A 17 -0.67 -6.34 5.70
N SER A 18 -1.06 -7.24 6.59
CA SER A 18 -0.23 -8.35 7.03
C SER A 18 -1.13 -9.57 7.20
N ASP A 19 -0.86 -10.65 6.47
CA ASP A 19 -1.57 -11.92 6.69
C ASP A 19 -0.73 -12.84 7.61
N MET A 20 -1.14 -12.92 8.87
CA MET A 20 -0.67 -13.97 9.75
C MET A 20 -1.58 -15.18 9.59
N ALA A 21 -1.19 -16.14 8.76
CA ALA A 21 -1.85 -17.44 8.75
C ALA A 21 -1.58 -18.15 10.08
N ARG A 22 -2.57 -18.85 10.65
CA ARG A 22 -2.45 -19.62 11.91
C ARG A 22 -1.51 -20.84 11.82
N ASP A 23 -0.64 -20.88 10.81
CA ASP A 23 0.41 -21.87 10.67
C ASP A 23 1.72 -21.25 11.19
N ILE A 24 2.12 -21.69 12.37
CA ILE A 24 3.23 -21.10 13.14
C ILE A 24 4.59 -21.38 12.49
N ASP A 25 4.72 -22.46 11.70
CA ASP A 25 6.04 -22.99 11.34
C ASP A 25 6.34 -23.00 9.82
N SER A 26 5.35 -23.07 8.92
CA SER A 26 5.64 -23.36 7.50
C SER A 26 5.22 -22.29 6.49
N ARG A 27 4.20 -21.48 6.80
CA ARG A 27 3.65 -20.51 5.84
C ARG A 27 4.29 -19.14 6.01
N LYS A 28 5.02 -18.72 4.97
CA LYS A 28 5.55 -17.35 4.87
C LYS A 28 4.41 -16.35 4.84
N SER A 29 4.44 -15.39 5.77
CA SER A 29 3.54 -14.23 5.75
C SER A 29 3.86 -13.33 4.57
N THR A 30 2.82 -12.70 4.03
CA THR A 30 2.91 -11.62 3.08
C THR A 30 2.54 -10.32 3.80
N SER A 31 3.40 -9.32 3.67
CA SER A 31 3.09 -7.97 4.10
C SER A 31 3.13 -7.04 2.91
N GLY A 32 2.21 -6.09 2.82
CA GLY A 32 2.18 -5.13 1.74
C GLY A 32 1.84 -3.73 2.21
N TYR A 33 2.08 -2.77 1.33
CA TYR A 33 1.55 -1.43 1.45
C TYR A 33 1.07 -0.89 0.10
N MET A 34 0.11 0.04 0.15
CA MET A 34 -0.38 0.77 -1.00
C MET A 34 -0.56 2.25 -0.62
N ILE A 35 0.08 3.13 -1.38
CA ILE A 35 -0.03 4.58 -1.22
C ILE A 35 -0.86 5.13 -2.38
N LYS A 36 -1.95 5.80 -2.05
CA LYS A 36 -2.77 6.56 -2.99
C LYS A 36 -2.58 8.04 -2.79
N PHE A 37 -2.54 8.77 -3.90
CA PHE A 37 -2.53 10.22 -3.92
C PHE A 37 -3.45 10.71 -5.01
N ALA A 38 -4.30 11.69 -4.70
CA ALA A 38 -5.27 12.25 -5.64
C ALA A 38 -6.09 11.17 -6.39
N ARG A 39 -6.50 10.13 -5.65
CA ARG A 39 -7.26 8.96 -6.15
C ARG A 39 -6.48 7.98 -7.05
N GLY A 40 -5.20 8.23 -7.33
CA GLY A 40 -4.31 7.32 -8.06
C GLY A 40 -3.35 6.57 -7.13
N VAL A 41 -2.98 5.33 -7.47
CA VAL A 41 -1.93 4.58 -6.76
C VAL A 41 -0.56 5.12 -7.20
N VAL A 42 0.26 5.56 -6.26
CA VAL A 42 1.60 6.11 -6.51
C VAL A 42 2.71 5.12 -6.15
N ALA A 43 2.50 4.33 -5.11
CA ALA A 43 3.44 3.29 -4.71
C ALA A 43 2.69 2.07 -4.19
N TRP A 44 3.23 0.89 -4.46
CA TRP A 44 2.77 -0.37 -3.90
C TRP A 44 3.96 -1.29 -3.74
N GLN A 45 3.93 -2.12 -2.71
CA GLN A 45 4.90 -3.18 -2.55
C GLN A 45 4.26 -4.36 -1.84
N SER A 46 4.67 -5.56 -2.20
CA SER A 46 4.39 -6.79 -1.47
C SER A 46 5.72 -7.45 -1.13
N ARG A 47 5.85 -7.92 0.12
CA ARG A 47 7.02 -8.60 0.65
C ARG A 47 6.60 -9.95 1.19
N LEU A 48 7.22 -11.00 0.68
CA LEU A 48 7.19 -12.32 1.30
C LEU A 48 8.21 -12.31 2.46
N GLN A 49 7.78 -12.74 3.65
CA GLN A 49 8.63 -12.83 4.82
C GLN A 49 9.37 -14.18 4.91
#